data_AF-A0A1Q6XIC1-F1
#
_entry.id   AF-A0A1Q6XIC1-F1
#
_cell.length_a   1.000
_cell.length_b   1.000
_cell.length_c   1.000
_cell.angle_alpha   90.00
_cell.angle_beta   90.00
_cell.angle_gamma   90.00
#
_symmetry.space_group_name_H-M   'P 1'
#
loop_
_entity.id
_entity.type
_entity.pdbx_description
1 polymer ?
#
loop_
_entity_poly.entity_id
_entity_poly.type
_entity_poly.pdbx_seq_one_letter_code
_entity_poly.pdbx_strand_id
1 'polypeptide(L)'
;MLERSAEFLALQSKHLRLPAEGEASRLGLVSWVKYSRLQKEFLKAKQAYLEAHRAQMEPNLGFIWDGKGGNKNAALTVFRHADSASVVQGLVGANPKTAVLLSYQLLERIYYLLVAGFDVYGYLGHQLDSRLYMDFLRMEGEFNFLVLLPKEMREKERDFWYRDAHESVKEYVYGSRIQFEYDSGIAYRTDDPKSELFALLRQRLSGALNTAYDLGEEPDAELRTQLDALSRVRGRALVWLPEVAFVAVTDEAGADIREDRVYTLIHDNGFSNIASLMNQDARRLPDEDGLSVTRGFVGAYPNALYRVERSSLPDFVAGIAALTSEQDYQRFADRFAVRRTNPDFWRHSDQLHRASDARAPVEAGLFDYNRLENR
;
A
#
# COMPACT_ATOMS: atom_id res chain seq x y z
N MET A 1 -1.72 13.17 18.37
CA MET A 1 -0.87 14.17 19.08
C MET A 1 -1.43 15.60 18.99
N LEU A 2 -1.77 16.12 17.81
CA LEU A 2 -2.31 17.50 17.66
C LEU A 2 -3.82 17.64 17.96
N GLU A 3 -4.55 16.53 18.01
CA GLU A 3 -6.02 16.49 18.17
C GLU A 3 -6.53 17.05 19.50
N ARG A 4 -5.66 17.16 20.52
CA ARG A 4 -6.03 17.72 21.83
C ARG A 4 -6.10 19.25 21.82
N SER A 5 -5.78 19.92 20.71
CA SER A 5 -5.87 21.38 20.60
C SER A 5 -6.60 21.80 19.33
N ALA A 6 -7.93 21.71 19.34
CA ALA A 6 -8.78 22.33 18.32
C ALA A 6 -8.43 23.81 18.10
N GLU A 7 -8.02 24.50 19.17
CA GLU A 7 -7.52 25.87 19.12
C GLU A 7 -6.27 26.04 18.24
N PHE A 8 -5.30 25.12 18.31
CA PHE A 8 -4.11 25.16 17.45
C PHE A 8 -4.49 25.00 15.97
N LEU A 9 -5.37 24.05 15.64
CA LEU A 9 -5.82 23.84 14.27
C LEU A 9 -6.59 25.05 13.74
N ALA A 10 -7.45 25.66 14.57
CA ALA A 10 -8.14 26.90 14.21
C ALA A 10 -7.16 28.05 13.93
N LEU A 11 -6.14 28.22 14.78
CA LEU A 11 -5.05 29.20 14.61
C LEU A 11 -4.26 28.97 13.31
N GLN A 12 -4.06 27.71 12.93
CA GLN A 12 -3.28 27.34 11.74
C GLN A 12 -4.14 27.15 10.47
N SER A 13 -5.46 27.34 10.53
CA SER A 13 -6.40 27.14 9.41
C SER A 13 -5.96 27.79 8.10
N LYS A 14 -5.39 29.00 8.15
CA LYS A 14 -4.86 29.71 6.97
C LYS A 14 -3.73 28.97 6.24
N HIS A 15 -3.00 28.10 6.94
CA HIS A 15 -1.91 27.27 6.39
C HIS A 15 -2.39 25.88 5.94
N LEU A 16 -3.62 25.50 6.30
CA LEU A 16 -4.23 24.21 5.97
C LEU A 16 -5.13 24.27 4.72
N ARG A 17 -5.20 25.43 4.05
CA ARG A 17 -6.02 25.63 2.85
C ARG A 17 -5.70 24.60 1.77
N LEU A 18 -6.76 24.13 1.12
CA LEU A 18 -6.68 23.12 0.06
C LEU A 18 -6.67 23.75 -1.34
N PRO A 19 -6.15 23.06 -2.37
CA PRO A 19 -6.29 23.44 -3.78
C PRO A 19 -7.73 23.73 -4.20
N ALA A 20 -8.67 22.90 -3.76
CA ALA A 20 -10.08 22.99 -4.14
C ALA A 20 -10.83 24.24 -3.63
N GLU A 21 -10.28 24.97 -2.65
CA GLU A 21 -10.95 26.11 -2.00
C GLU A 21 -10.71 27.47 -2.70
N GLY A 22 -9.86 27.54 -3.73
CA GLY A 22 -9.52 28.79 -4.43
C GLY A 22 -9.84 28.75 -5.93
N GLU A 23 -9.91 29.91 -6.58
CA GLU A 23 -9.89 29.99 -8.05
C GLU A 23 -8.64 29.29 -8.55
N ALA A 24 -8.88 28.14 -9.15
CA ALA A 24 -7.85 27.23 -9.56
C ALA A 24 -7.03 27.90 -10.68
N SER A 25 -5.75 28.18 -10.39
CA SER A 25 -4.88 28.89 -11.32
C SER A 25 -4.76 28.09 -12.62
N ARG A 26 -4.89 28.76 -13.77
CA ARG A 26 -4.66 28.17 -15.11
C ARG A 26 -3.23 27.61 -15.29
N LEU A 27 -2.35 27.77 -14.30
CA LEU A 27 -0.94 27.34 -14.28
C LEU A 27 -0.63 26.64 -12.93
N GLY A 28 -0.67 25.30 -12.88
CA GLY A 28 -0.50 24.49 -11.65
C GLY A 28 0.86 24.61 -10.95
N LEU A 29 1.92 25.07 -11.64
CA LEU A 29 3.23 25.29 -11.01
C LEU A 29 3.21 26.45 -9.99
N VAL A 30 2.35 27.46 -10.19
CA VAL A 30 2.20 28.59 -9.25
C VAL A 30 1.49 28.15 -7.96
N SER A 31 0.54 27.22 -8.09
CA SER A 31 -0.16 26.60 -6.96
C SER A 31 0.80 25.80 -6.08
N TRP A 32 1.69 24.99 -6.66
CA TRP A 32 2.63 24.18 -5.87
C TRP A 32 3.54 25.01 -4.97
N VAL A 33 4.14 26.08 -5.49
CA VAL A 33 5.01 26.97 -4.70
C VAL A 33 4.23 27.60 -3.53
N LYS A 34 2.98 28.01 -3.77
CA LYS A 34 2.09 28.53 -2.74
C LYS A 34 1.81 27.49 -1.64
N TYR A 35 1.37 26.28 -2.01
CA TYR A 35 1.05 25.23 -1.03
C TYR A 35 2.28 24.70 -0.31
N SER A 36 3.42 24.61 -1.00
CA SER A 36 4.72 24.29 -0.40
C SER A 36 5.10 25.29 0.70
N ARG A 37 4.86 26.60 0.48
CA ARG A 37 5.07 27.64 1.50
C ARG A 37 4.09 27.50 2.66
N LEU A 38 2.81 27.27 2.39
CA LEU A 38 1.80 27.07 3.44
C LEU A 38 2.13 25.86 4.32
N GLN A 39 2.49 24.74 3.69
CA GLN A 39 2.92 23.53 4.39
C GLN A 39 4.17 23.79 5.23
N LYS A 40 5.15 24.54 4.73
CA LYS A 40 6.35 24.90 5.49
C LYS A 40 6.01 25.70 6.76
N GLU A 41 5.13 26.70 6.65
CA GLU A 41 4.68 27.47 7.82
C GLU A 41 3.90 26.59 8.81
N PHE A 42 3.04 25.69 8.31
CA PHE A 42 2.32 24.73 9.15
C PHE A 42 3.27 23.78 9.90
N LEU A 43 4.27 23.22 9.21
CA LEU A 43 5.26 22.33 9.84
C LEU A 43 6.07 23.06 10.92
N LYS A 44 6.44 24.32 10.68
CA LYS A 44 7.10 25.16 11.69
C LYS A 44 6.21 25.38 12.92
N ALA A 45 4.93 25.67 12.73
CA ALA A 45 3.99 25.82 13.84
C ALA A 45 3.76 24.50 14.59
N LYS A 46 3.66 23.38 13.85
CA LYS A 46 3.55 22.03 14.40
C LYS A 46 4.78 21.68 15.25
N GLN A 47 5.98 21.97 14.76
CA GLN A 47 7.23 21.78 15.51
C GLN A 47 7.19 22.52 16.84
N ALA A 48 6.89 23.83 16.83
CA ALA A 48 6.81 24.65 18.04
C ALA A 48 5.75 24.12 19.03
N TYR A 49 4.61 23.64 18.51
CA TYR A 49 3.57 23.04 19.34
C TYR A 49 4.03 21.74 20.02
N LEU A 50 4.69 20.85 19.26
CA LEU A 50 5.23 19.59 19.79
C LEU A 50 6.29 19.87 20.88
N GLU A 51 7.14 20.87 20.68
CA GLU A 51 8.15 21.28 21.67
C GLU A 51 7.51 21.85 22.95
N ALA A 52 6.50 22.72 22.82
CA ALA A 52 5.80 23.32 23.95
C ALA A 52 5.03 22.29 24.80
N HIS A 53 4.54 21.21 24.18
CA HIS A 53 3.72 20.19 24.83
C HIS A 53 4.46 18.88 25.09
N ARG A 54 5.79 18.90 24.99
CA ARG A 54 6.67 17.71 25.11
C ARG A 54 6.37 16.82 26.32
N ALA A 55 6.13 17.41 27.50
CA ALA A 55 5.94 16.67 28.75
C ALA A 55 4.62 15.87 28.78
N GLN A 56 3.71 16.17 27.85
CA GLN A 56 2.41 15.53 27.72
C GLN A 56 2.37 14.59 26.49
N MET A 57 3.47 14.49 25.74
CA MET A 57 3.56 13.76 24.48
C MET A 57 4.63 12.68 24.57
N GLU A 58 4.20 11.49 24.96
CA GLU A 58 4.99 10.27 24.84
C GLU A 58 4.34 9.38 23.77
N PRO A 59 4.87 9.34 22.53
CA PRO A 59 4.34 8.49 21.46
C PRO A 59 4.33 7.02 21.87
N ASN A 60 3.16 6.41 21.98
CA ASN A 60 3.03 5.00 22.31
C ASN A 60 1.84 4.36 21.59
N LEU A 61 1.68 3.04 21.72
CA LEU A 61 0.61 2.28 21.07
C LEU A 61 -0.81 2.70 21.51
N GLY A 62 -0.95 3.39 22.64
CA GLY A 62 -2.22 3.95 23.11
C GLY A 62 -2.72 5.09 22.22
N PHE A 63 -1.87 5.70 21.39
CA PHE A 63 -2.29 6.69 20.39
C PHE A 63 -2.90 6.05 19.14
N ILE A 64 -2.75 4.74 18.96
CA ILE A 64 -3.34 4.02 17.84
C ILE A 64 -4.80 3.74 18.16
N TRP A 65 -5.69 4.27 17.32
CA TRP A 65 -7.10 3.94 17.35
C TRP A 65 -7.30 2.49 16.89
N ASP A 66 -7.89 1.67 17.74
CA ASP A 66 -8.10 0.24 17.54
C ASP A 66 -9.46 -0.11 16.93
N GLY A 67 -10.13 0.87 16.33
CA GLY A 67 -11.47 0.67 15.79
C GLY A 67 -12.51 0.32 16.86
N LYS A 68 -12.22 0.54 18.15
CA LYS A 68 -13.01 0.04 19.29
C LYS A 68 -13.24 -1.48 19.23
N GLY A 69 -12.28 -2.22 18.67
CA GLY A 69 -12.33 -3.68 18.56
C GLY A 69 -13.38 -4.22 17.58
N GLY A 70 -13.85 -3.41 16.62
CA GLY A 70 -14.81 -3.88 15.62
C GLY A 70 -14.84 -3.09 14.30
N ASN A 71 -14.29 -1.88 14.25
CA ASN A 71 -14.22 -1.11 13.02
C ASN A 71 -12.99 -1.52 12.18
N LYS A 72 -13.24 -2.31 11.13
CA LYS A 72 -12.22 -2.83 10.21
C LYS A 72 -11.43 -1.75 9.45
N ASN A 73 -11.89 -0.51 9.44
CA ASN A 73 -11.15 0.61 8.85
C ASN A 73 -10.00 1.12 9.74
N ALA A 74 -9.75 0.51 10.90
CA ALA A 74 -8.62 0.85 11.77
C ALA A 74 -7.26 0.52 11.15
N ALA A 75 -7.21 -0.43 10.21
CA ALA A 75 -6.03 -0.71 9.38
C ALA A 75 -6.44 -1.05 7.96
N LEU A 76 -5.70 -0.48 7.00
CA LEU A 76 -5.91 -0.68 5.58
C LEU A 76 -4.55 -0.96 4.93
N THR A 77 -4.50 -1.90 4.01
CA THR A 77 -3.38 -2.07 3.08
C THR A 77 -3.78 -1.49 1.73
N VAL A 78 -2.92 -0.62 1.19
CA VAL A 78 -3.07 -0.05 -0.15
C VAL A 78 -2.05 -0.72 -1.06
N PHE A 79 -2.53 -1.52 -2.02
CA PHE A 79 -1.72 -2.03 -3.11
C PHE A 79 -1.79 -1.04 -4.26
N ARG A 80 -0.64 -0.51 -4.67
CA ARG A 80 -0.54 0.38 -5.83
C ARG A 80 0.07 -0.39 -7.00
N HIS A 81 -0.67 -0.43 -8.09
CA HIS A 81 -0.26 -1.01 -9.37
C HIS A 81 0.20 0.13 -10.31
N ALA A 82 0.69 -0.17 -11.51
CA ALA A 82 1.21 0.84 -12.45
C ALA A 82 0.20 1.95 -12.72
N ASP A 83 -1.05 1.57 -13.00
CA ASP A 83 -2.13 2.45 -13.44
C ASP A 83 -3.46 2.19 -12.70
N SER A 84 -3.41 1.51 -11.56
CA SER A 84 -4.55 1.32 -10.66
C SER A 84 -4.10 1.14 -9.21
N ALA A 85 -5.06 1.07 -8.29
CA ALA A 85 -4.80 0.75 -6.89
C ALA A 85 -5.93 -0.09 -6.32
N SER A 86 -5.66 -0.81 -5.25
CA SER A 86 -6.63 -1.60 -4.50
C SER A 86 -6.44 -1.35 -3.02
N VAL A 87 -7.54 -1.18 -2.30
CA VAL A 87 -7.51 -0.98 -0.85
C VAL A 87 -8.25 -2.14 -0.21
N VAL A 88 -7.60 -2.81 0.72
CA VAL A 88 -8.19 -3.89 1.50
C VAL A 88 -8.10 -3.58 2.99
N GLN A 89 -9.09 -4.04 3.74
CA GLN A 89 -9.08 -3.94 5.21
C GLN A 89 -8.08 -4.94 5.79
N GLY A 90 -7.36 -4.53 6.84
CA GLY A 90 -6.36 -5.34 7.52
C GLY A 90 -4.92 -4.90 7.24
N LEU A 91 -3.96 -5.62 7.84
CA LEU A 91 -2.52 -5.47 7.61
C LEU A 91 -2.05 -6.64 6.73
N VAL A 92 -2.54 -6.64 5.50
CA VAL A 92 -2.39 -7.73 4.52
C VAL A 92 -1.02 -7.69 3.88
N GLY A 93 -0.38 -8.86 3.74
CA GLY A 93 0.93 -9.03 3.11
C GLY A 93 2.12 -8.86 4.07
N ALA A 94 3.31 -8.77 3.48
CA ALA A 94 4.54 -8.52 4.23
C ALA A 94 4.58 -7.10 4.81
N ASN A 95 5.48 -6.85 5.76
CA ASN A 95 5.69 -5.49 6.28
C ASN A 95 6.13 -4.57 5.14
N PRO A 96 5.42 -3.46 4.87
CA PRO A 96 5.71 -2.60 3.74
C PRO A 96 6.98 -1.77 3.98
N LYS A 97 7.56 -1.28 2.87
CA LYS A 97 8.67 -0.32 2.93
C LYS A 97 8.26 0.93 3.70
N THR A 98 7.11 1.51 3.39
CA THR A 98 6.60 2.72 4.06
C THR A 98 5.26 2.45 4.73
N ALA A 99 4.92 3.25 5.75
CA ALA A 99 3.61 3.24 6.39
C ALA A 99 3.19 4.67 6.73
N VAL A 100 1.89 4.93 6.67
CA VAL A 100 1.29 6.21 7.05
C VAL A 100 0.41 6.02 8.27
N LEU A 101 0.61 6.85 9.29
CA LEU A 101 -0.31 6.95 10.42
C LEU A 101 -1.18 8.20 10.25
N LEU A 102 -2.46 7.97 9.99
CA LEU A 102 -3.43 9.04 9.78
C LEU A 102 -4.00 9.51 11.11
N SER A 103 -3.76 10.77 11.44
CA SER A 103 -4.53 11.47 12.47
C SER A 103 -5.87 11.94 11.90
N TYR A 104 -6.83 12.24 12.75
CA TYR A 104 -8.17 12.69 12.33
C TYR A 104 -8.10 13.92 11.41
N GLN A 105 -7.34 14.94 11.80
CA GLN A 105 -7.11 16.13 10.99
C GLN A 105 -6.47 15.83 9.61
N LEU A 106 -5.61 14.80 9.53
CA LEU A 106 -4.96 14.40 8.29
C LEU A 106 -5.96 13.66 7.41
N LEU A 107 -6.77 12.78 8.00
CA LEU A 107 -7.88 12.10 7.34
C LEU A 107 -8.89 13.11 6.75
N GLU A 108 -9.29 14.13 7.51
CA GLU A 108 -10.19 15.18 7.02
C GLU A 108 -9.60 15.92 5.83
N ARG A 109 -8.33 16.35 5.90
CA ARG A 109 -7.66 17.03 4.78
C ARG A 109 -7.59 16.14 3.54
N ILE A 110 -7.31 14.84 3.70
CA ILE A 110 -7.33 13.88 2.58
C ILE A 110 -8.75 13.77 2.01
N TYR A 111 -9.77 13.65 2.86
CA TYR A 111 -11.18 13.57 2.43
C TYR A 111 -11.62 14.82 1.65
N TYR A 112 -11.36 16.02 2.16
CA TYR A 112 -11.74 17.25 1.45
C TYR A 112 -10.93 17.45 0.17
N LEU A 113 -9.67 17.00 0.13
CA LEU A 113 -8.84 17.08 -1.06
C LEU A 113 -9.29 16.12 -2.17
N LEU A 114 -9.58 14.86 -1.82
CA LEU A 114 -9.75 13.76 -2.77
C LEU A 114 -11.20 13.35 -2.99
N VAL A 115 -12.13 13.79 -2.13
CA VAL A 115 -13.55 13.41 -2.20
C VAL A 115 -14.43 14.63 -2.33
N ALA A 116 -14.51 15.49 -1.31
CA ALA A 116 -15.48 16.59 -1.31
C ALA A 116 -15.11 17.71 -2.28
N GLY A 117 -13.82 18.00 -2.44
CA GLY A 117 -13.30 19.05 -3.32
C GLY A 117 -12.65 18.53 -4.62
N PHE A 118 -12.62 17.22 -4.84
CA PHE A 118 -12.04 16.67 -6.06
C PHE A 118 -13.05 16.71 -7.22
N ASP A 119 -12.63 17.24 -8.36
CA ASP A 119 -13.46 17.31 -9.56
C ASP A 119 -12.83 16.43 -10.63
N VAL A 120 -13.45 15.28 -10.87
CA VAL A 120 -13.02 14.29 -11.88
C VAL A 120 -13.13 14.87 -13.30
N TYR A 121 -14.10 15.76 -13.52
CA TYR A 121 -14.33 16.43 -14.81
C TYR A 121 -13.63 17.80 -14.89
N GLY A 122 -12.92 18.18 -13.84
CA GLY A 122 -12.16 19.41 -13.74
C GLY A 122 -10.93 19.42 -14.64
N TYR A 123 -10.34 20.60 -14.82
CA TYR A 123 -9.16 20.76 -15.66
C TYR A 123 -7.91 20.09 -15.06
N LEU A 124 -6.96 19.72 -15.92
CA LEU A 124 -5.74 18.96 -15.55
C LEU A 124 -4.91 19.61 -14.42
N GLY A 125 -4.92 20.93 -14.29
CA GLY A 125 -4.19 21.61 -13.23
C GLY A 125 -4.77 21.35 -11.84
N HIS A 126 -6.09 21.18 -11.70
CA HIS A 126 -6.73 20.79 -10.44
C HIS A 126 -6.28 19.40 -9.99
N GLN A 127 -6.25 18.45 -10.93
CA GLN A 127 -5.83 17.08 -10.66
C GLN A 127 -4.34 17.04 -10.28
N LEU A 128 -3.50 17.81 -10.97
CA LEU A 128 -2.08 17.94 -10.65
C LEU A 128 -1.85 18.59 -9.29
N ASP A 129 -2.54 19.70 -8.98
CA ASP A 129 -2.42 20.39 -7.70
C ASP A 129 -2.85 19.49 -6.54
N SER A 130 -3.95 18.76 -6.71
CA SER A 130 -4.42 17.76 -5.74
C SER A 130 -3.40 16.65 -5.54
N ARG A 131 -2.83 16.13 -6.63
CA ARG A 131 -1.81 15.09 -6.58
C ARG A 131 -0.54 15.55 -5.86
N LEU A 132 -0.08 16.77 -6.15
CA LEU A 132 1.11 17.34 -5.50
C LEU A 132 0.85 17.67 -4.03
N TYR A 133 -0.34 18.15 -3.69
CA TYR A 133 -0.71 18.42 -2.29
C TYR A 133 -0.80 17.10 -1.48
N MET A 134 -1.27 16.03 -2.11
CA MET A 134 -1.32 14.71 -1.47
C MET A 134 0.06 14.18 -1.08
N ASP A 135 1.14 14.56 -1.79
CA ASP A 135 2.49 14.19 -1.36
C ASP A 135 2.83 14.78 0.02
N PHE A 136 2.44 16.03 0.30
CA PHE A 136 2.63 16.62 1.63
C PHE A 136 1.83 15.90 2.72
N LEU A 137 0.60 15.50 2.41
CA LEU A 137 -0.25 14.75 3.34
C LEU A 137 0.31 13.35 3.62
N ARG A 138 0.81 12.66 2.58
CA ARG A 138 1.49 11.37 2.72
C ARG A 138 2.73 11.50 3.60
N MET A 139 3.59 12.48 3.33
CA MET A 139 4.80 12.75 4.11
C MET A 139 4.48 13.08 5.57
N GLU A 140 3.37 13.78 5.84
CA GLU A 140 2.91 14.03 7.20
C GLU A 140 2.44 12.73 7.91
N GLY A 141 1.78 11.82 7.19
CA GLY A 141 1.41 10.50 7.72
C GLY A 141 2.62 9.61 7.98
N GLU A 142 3.60 9.65 7.08
CA GLU A 142 4.89 8.98 7.22
C GLU A 142 5.66 9.48 8.45
N PHE A 143 5.72 10.81 8.65
CA PHE A 143 6.27 11.41 9.87
C PHE A 143 5.61 10.85 11.13
N ASN A 144 4.28 10.78 11.16
CA ASN A 144 3.55 10.28 12.33
C ASN A 144 3.91 8.82 12.65
N PHE A 145 4.17 7.98 11.64
CA PHE A 145 4.65 6.61 11.84
C PHE A 145 6.10 6.59 12.35
N LEU A 146 7.00 7.38 11.75
CA LEU A 146 8.41 7.44 12.16
C LEU A 146 8.56 7.86 13.63
N VAL A 147 7.69 8.74 14.13
CA VAL A 147 7.70 9.17 15.54
C VAL A 147 7.46 8.01 16.52
N LEU A 148 6.83 6.91 16.10
CA LEU A 148 6.67 5.72 16.94
C LEU A 148 7.96 4.90 17.06
N LEU A 149 8.87 4.97 16.09
CA LEU A 149 10.14 4.26 16.12
C LEU A 149 11.11 4.88 17.15
N PRO A 150 12.15 4.13 17.58
CA PRO A 150 13.25 4.69 18.37
C PRO A 150 13.90 5.88 17.67
N LYS A 151 14.29 6.89 18.46
CA LYS A 151 14.81 8.14 17.95
C LYS A 151 15.99 7.93 17.00
N GLU A 152 16.97 7.10 17.37
CA GLU A 152 18.16 6.86 16.54
C GLU A 152 17.89 6.21 15.19
N MET A 153 16.69 5.67 14.95
CA MET A 153 16.34 5.03 13.68
C MET A 153 15.60 5.94 12.71
N ARG A 154 14.95 7.01 13.18
CA ARG A 154 13.98 7.77 12.37
C ARG A 154 14.61 8.38 11.12
N GLU A 155 15.80 8.96 11.25
CA GLU A 155 16.54 9.53 10.11
C GLU A 155 17.03 8.44 9.15
N LYS A 156 17.54 7.33 9.68
CA LYS A 156 17.99 6.18 8.87
C LYS A 156 16.84 5.60 8.05
N GLU A 157 15.68 5.45 8.67
CA GLU A 157 14.48 4.93 8.02
C GLU A 157 13.96 5.89 6.95
N ARG A 158 13.90 7.20 7.25
CA ARG A 158 13.58 8.24 6.25
C ARG A 158 14.54 8.19 5.06
N ASP A 159 15.84 8.11 5.31
CA ASP A 159 16.86 8.06 4.26
C ASP A 159 16.74 6.80 3.40
N PHE A 160 16.34 5.68 4.00
CA PHE A 160 16.02 4.45 3.28
C PHE A 160 14.75 4.57 2.43
N TRP A 161 13.70 5.24 2.93
CA TRP A 161 12.45 5.48 2.19
C TRP A 161 12.66 6.38 0.97
N TYR A 162 13.56 7.36 1.11
CA TYR A 162 13.83 8.41 0.15
C TYR A 162 15.28 8.36 -0.41
N ARG A 163 15.82 7.16 -0.63
CA ARG A 163 17.13 7.00 -1.30
C ARG A 163 17.12 7.70 -2.65
N ASP A 164 18.21 8.38 -2.98
CA ASP A 164 18.39 9.18 -4.20
C ASP A 164 17.44 10.37 -4.36
N ALA A 165 16.57 10.64 -3.38
CA ALA A 165 15.75 11.85 -3.38
C ALA A 165 16.59 13.06 -2.96
N HIS A 166 16.24 14.24 -3.49
CA HIS A 166 16.87 15.49 -3.08
C HIS A 166 16.61 15.78 -1.59
N GLU A 167 17.60 16.32 -0.88
CA GLU A 167 17.54 16.52 0.58
C GLU A 167 16.31 17.33 1.00
N SER A 168 15.96 18.37 0.23
CA SER A 168 14.77 19.19 0.49
C SER A 168 13.45 18.42 0.54
N VAL A 169 13.35 17.25 -0.11
CA VAL A 169 12.19 16.36 -0.05
C VAL A 169 12.18 15.62 1.29
N LYS A 170 13.33 15.07 1.68
CA LYS A 170 13.49 14.33 2.93
C LYS A 170 13.15 15.19 4.14
N GLU A 171 13.54 16.46 4.10
CA GLU A 171 13.24 17.44 5.15
C GLU A 171 11.73 17.62 5.42
N TYR A 172 10.84 17.40 4.43
CA TYR A 172 9.39 17.46 4.65
C TYR A 172 8.84 16.24 5.41
N VAL A 173 9.56 15.12 5.39
CA VAL A 173 9.17 13.88 6.06
C VAL A 173 9.70 13.90 7.48
N TYR A 174 11.00 14.11 7.66
CA TYR A 174 11.65 14.19 8.97
C TYR A 174 13.00 14.89 8.81
N GLY A 175 13.37 15.84 9.66
CA GLY A 175 14.64 16.58 9.59
C GLY A 175 14.46 18.07 9.90
N SER A 176 15.16 18.94 9.18
CA SER A 176 15.27 20.37 9.50
C SER A 176 13.93 21.14 9.55
N ARG A 177 12.89 20.66 8.86
CA ARG A 177 11.55 21.31 8.83
C ARG A 177 10.60 20.76 9.88
N ILE A 178 10.77 19.50 10.28
CA ILE A 178 9.98 18.85 11.32
C ILE A 178 10.77 17.66 11.87
N GLN A 179 10.95 17.62 13.18
CA GLN A 179 11.66 16.57 13.88
C GLN A 179 11.05 16.35 15.26
N PHE A 180 11.17 15.14 15.78
CA PHE A 180 10.71 14.82 17.11
C PHE A 180 11.88 14.28 17.92
N GLU A 181 12.52 15.12 18.71
CA GLU A 181 13.80 14.79 19.37
C GLU A 181 13.65 13.94 20.64
N TYR A 182 12.45 13.43 20.91
CA TYR A 182 12.13 12.64 22.11
C TYR A 182 11.89 11.17 21.76
N ASP A 183 12.19 10.31 22.72
CA ASP A 183 12.01 8.87 22.57
C ASP A 183 10.52 8.49 22.50
N SER A 184 10.28 7.36 21.84
CA SER A 184 8.98 6.70 21.85
C SER A 184 8.79 6.03 23.21
N GLY A 185 7.56 6.06 23.75
CA GLY A 185 7.18 5.29 24.94
C GLY A 185 6.94 3.80 24.65
N ILE A 186 7.26 3.34 23.43
CA ILE A 186 7.21 1.92 23.07
C ILE A 186 8.52 1.25 23.50
N ALA A 187 8.39 0.20 24.32
CA ALA A 187 9.54 -0.61 24.73
C ALA A 187 9.87 -1.65 23.66
N TYR A 188 10.95 -1.41 22.92
CA TYR A 188 11.50 -2.33 21.92
C TYR A 188 12.46 -3.34 22.54
N ARG A 189 12.48 -4.57 22.03
CA ARG A 189 13.27 -5.70 22.56
C ARG A 189 14.12 -6.39 21.51
N THR A 190 13.98 -5.99 20.24
CA THR A 190 14.67 -6.62 19.11
C THR A 190 15.62 -5.63 18.42
N ASP A 191 16.55 -6.17 17.63
CA ASP A 191 17.44 -5.40 16.76
C ASP A 191 16.76 -4.93 15.46
N ASP A 192 15.48 -5.26 15.26
CA ASP A 192 14.64 -4.73 14.17
C ASP A 192 13.35 -4.08 14.74
N PRO A 193 13.47 -2.86 15.30
CA PRO A 193 12.35 -2.17 15.92
C PRO A 193 11.20 -1.85 14.96
N LYS A 194 11.46 -1.76 13.64
CA LYS A 194 10.38 -1.52 12.67
C LYS A 194 9.51 -2.76 12.51
N SER A 195 10.11 -3.92 12.33
CA SER A 195 9.35 -5.18 12.29
C SER A 195 8.64 -5.45 13.62
N GLU A 196 9.29 -5.16 14.75
CA GLU A 196 8.66 -5.24 16.07
C GLU A 196 7.47 -4.28 16.20
N LEU A 197 7.58 -3.03 15.72
CA LEU A 197 6.47 -2.09 15.71
C LEU A 197 5.28 -2.64 14.90
N PHE A 198 5.50 -3.22 13.73
CA PHE A 198 4.42 -3.85 12.96
C PHE A 198 3.78 -5.03 13.70
N ALA A 199 4.56 -5.84 14.43
CA ALA A 199 4.02 -6.92 15.25
C ALA A 199 3.16 -6.37 16.41
N LEU A 200 3.64 -5.32 17.09
CA LEU A 200 2.92 -4.63 18.15
C LEU A 200 1.62 -3.97 17.64
N LEU A 201 1.65 -3.39 16.45
CA LEU A 201 0.46 -2.84 15.78
C LEU A 201 -0.56 -3.95 15.46
N ARG A 202 -0.11 -5.09 14.91
CA ARG A 202 -1.00 -6.24 14.68
C ARG A 202 -1.66 -6.72 15.97
N GLN A 203 -0.90 -6.78 17.07
CA GLN A 203 -1.45 -7.14 18.38
C GLN A 203 -2.47 -6.10 18.88
N ARG A 204 -2.12 -4.81 18.84
CA ARG A 204 -2.96 -3.69 19.27
C ARG A 204 -4.30 -3.64 18.51
N LEU A 205 -4.28 -3.99 17.23
CA LEU A 205 -5.41 -3.93 16.32
C LEU A 205 -6.17 -5.25 16.17
N SER A 206 -5.73 -6.32 16.84
CA SER A 206 -6.26 -7.70 16.66
C SER A 206 -7.80 -7.80 16.68
N GLY A 207 -8.49 -7.03 17.52
CA GLY A 207 -9.96 -7.02 17.56
C GLY A 207 -10.63 -6.38 16.33
N ALA A 208 -9.93 -5.55 15.57
CA ALA A 208 -10.45 -4.84 14.40
C ALA A 208 -9.86 -5.33 13.07
N LEU A 209 -8.79 -6.14 13.06
CA LEU A 209 -8.19 -6.61 11.82
C LEU A 209 -9.12 -7.53 11.05
N ASN A 210 -9.21 -7.31 9.73
CA ASN A 210 -9.80 -8.27 8.81
C ASN A 210 -8.73 -9.27 8.34
N THR A 211 -8.82 -10.53 8.74
CA THR A 211 -7.84 -11.58 8.38
C THR A 211 -8.24 -12.36 7.12
N ALA A 212 -9.33 -12.00 6.45
CA ALA A 212 -9.87 -12.76 5.31
C ALA A 212 -8.88 -12.93 4.13
N TYR A 213 -7.88 -12.06 4.01
CA TYR A 213 -6.84 -12.11 2.99
C TYR A 213 -5.57 -12.84 3.45
N ASP A 214 -5.45 -13.16 4.74
CA ASP A 214 -4.24 -13.72 5.32
C ASP A 214 -4.09 -15.19 4.93
N LEU A 215 -2.87 -15.58 4.53
CA LEU A 215 -2.54 -16.98 4.25
C LEU A 215 -2.64 -17.86 5.51
N GLY A 216 -2.56 -17.28 6.71
CA GLY A 216 -2.77 -18.00 7.97
C GLY A 216 -4.15 -18.64 8.09
N GLU A 217 -5.16 -18.07 7.42
CA GLU A 217 -6.54 -18.58 7.36
C GLU A 217 -6.72 -19.68 6.31
N GLU A 218 -5.66 -20.11 5.62
CA GLU A 218 -5.70 -21.27 4.73
C GLU A 218 -5.73 -22.57 5.56
N PRO A 219 -6.85 -23.32 5.60
CA PRO A 219 -6.97 -24.53 6.42
C PRO A 219 -6.06 -25.66 5.96
N ASP A 220 -5.65 -25.65 4.70
CA ASP A 220 -4.82 -26.67 4.11
C ASP A 220 -3.32 -26.38 4.32
N ALA A 221 -2.70 -27.10 5.25
CA ALA A 221 -1.33 -26.84 5.68
C ALA A 221 -0.29 -26.98 4.56
N GLU A 222 -0.50 -27.90 3.62
CA GLU A 222 0.40 -28.12 2.48
C GLU A 222 0.28 -26.97 1.50
N LEU A 223 -0.95 -26.59 1.15
CA LEU A 223 -1.22 -25.46 0.28
C LEU A 223 -0.68 -24.16 0.88
N ARG A 224 -0.93 -23.92 2.18
CA ARG A 224 -0.39 -22.77 2.91
C ARG A 224 1.13 -22.71 2.82
N THR A 225 1.81 -23.84 2.97
CA THR A 225 3.27 -23.91 2.89
C THR A 225 3.78 -23.50 1.50
N GLN A 226 3.10 -23.91 0.43
CA GLN A 226 3.46 -23.51 -0.93
C GLN A 226 3.18 -22.03 -1.20
N LEU A 227 2.04 -21.51 -0.73
CA LEU A 227 1.70 -20.08 -0.85
C LEU A 227 2.66 -19.21 -0.04
N ASP A 228 3.06 -19.65 1.15
CA ASP A 228 4.08 -19.00 1.96
C ASP A 228 5.44 -19.02 1.27
N ALA A 229 5.81 -20.12 0.61
CA ALA A 229 7.04 -20.20 -0.18
C ALA A 229 7.01 -19.21 -1.36
N LEU A 230 5.88 -19.10 -2.04
CA LEU A 230 5.67 -18.13 -3.11
C LEU A 230 5.82 -16.68 -2.60
N SER A 231 5.24 -16.37 -1.43
CA SER A 231 5.35 -15.05 -0.80
C SER A 231 6.78 -14.68 -0.36
N ARG A 232 7.74 -15.60 -0.42
CA ARG A 232 9.16 -15.38 -0.11
C ARG A 232 10.04 -15.22 -1.35
N VAL A 233 9.50 -15.39 -2.56
CA VAL A 233 10.25 -15.12 -3.79
C VAL A 233 10.57 -13.63 -3.85
N ARG A 234 11.82 -13.28 -4.15
CA ARG A 234 12.31 -11.90 -4.18
C ARG A 234 13.21 -11.67 -5.38
N GLY A 235 13.36 -10.40 -5.77
CA GLY A 235 14.34 -9.94 -6.74
C GLY A 235 13.97 -10.24 -8.19
N ARG A 236 14.99 -10.28 -9.06
CA ARG A 236 14.84 -10.18 -10.52
C ARG A 236 13.91 -11.19 -11.18
N ALA A 237 13.68 -12.35 -10.58
CA ALA A 237 12.74 -13.32 -11.12
C ALA A 237 11.33 -12.72 -11.28
N LEU A 238 10.95 -11.80 -10.39
CA LEU A 238 9.63 -11.19 -10.38
C LEU A 238 9.44 -10.13 -11.46
N VAL A 239 10.51 -9.60 -12.09
CA VAL A 239 10.41 -8.63 -13.20
C VAL A 239 9.60 -9.16 -14.37
N TRP A 240 9.61 -10.49 -14.54
CA TRP A 240 8.91 -11.16 -15.62
C TRP A 240 7.44 -11.42 -15.28
N LEU A 241 7.04 -11.35 -14.01
CA LEU A 241 5.66 -11.56 -13.62
C LEU A 241 4.78 -10.34 -13.98
N PRO A 242 3.50 -10.58 -14.25
CA PRO A 242 2.48 -9.53 -14.26
C PRO A 242 2.35 -8.84 -12.90
N GLU A 243 1.86 -7.60 -12.89
CA GLU A 243 1.65 -6.84 -11.65
C GLU A 243 0.62 -7.48 -10.72
N VAL A 244 -0.52 -7.90 -11.28
CA VAL A 244 -1.58 -8.59 -10.54
C VAL A 244 -1.99 -9.85 -11.29
N ALA A 245 -2.04 -10.98 -10.59
CA ALA A 245 -2.56 -12.22 -11.16
C ALA A 245 -3.48 -12.96 -10.21
N PHE A 246 -4.54 -13.53 -10.74
CA PHE A 246 -5.41 -14.45 -10.00
C PHE A 246 -4.95 -15.89 -10.23
N VAL A 247 -4.84 -16.64 -9.15
CA VAL A 247 -4.46 -18.06 -9.16
C VAL A 247 -5.62 -18.85 -8.58
N ALA A 248 -6.26 -19.65 -9.43
CA ALA A 248 -7.23 -20.64 -8.98
C ALA A 248 -6.54 -22.00 -8.82
N VAL A 249 -6.57 -22.53 -7.60
CA VAL A 249 -6.05 -23.87 -7.30
C VAL A 249 -7.19 -24.88 -7.38
N THR A 250 -7.04 -25.90 -8.22
CA THR A 250 -8.03 -26.99 -8.34
C THR A 250 -7.51 -28.27 -7.73
N ASP A 251 -8.40 -29.10 -7.18
CA ASP A 251 -8.00 -30.37 -6.57
C ASP A 251 -7.45 -31.35 -7.63
N GLU A 252 -7.99 -31.31 -8.85
CA GLU A 252 -7.56 -32.12 -9.99
C GLU A 252 -7.81 -31.41 -11.34
N ALA A 253 -7.35 -32.02 -12.43
CA ALA A 253 -7.55 -31.55 -13.79
C ALA A 253 -9.04 -31.42 -14.14
N GLY A 254 -9.46 -30.25 -14.62
CA GLY A 254 -10.85 -30.01 -15.05
C GLY A 254 -11.88 -29.78 -13.94
N ALA A 255 -11.51 -29.96 -12.67
CA ALA A 255 -12.37 -29.67 -11.52
C ALA A 255 -12.73 -28.18 -11.43
N ASP A 256 -13.96 -27.87 -11.05
CA ASP A 256 -14.42 -26.48 -10.93
C ASP A 256 -13.68 -25.71 -9.84
N ILE A 257 -13.48 -24.40 -10.07
CA ILE A 257 -12.86 -23.51 -9.09
C ILE A 257 -13.76 -23.37 -7.87
N ARG A 258 -13.17 -23.55 -6.69
CA ARG A 258 -13.83 -23.25 -5.41
C ARG A 258 -13.49 -21.84 -4.95
N GLU A 259 -14.45 -21.16 -4.33
CA GLU A 259 -14.32 -19.78 -3.82
C GLU A 259 -13.21 -19.60 -2.78
N ASP A 260 -12.92 -20.66 -2.02
CA ASP A 260 -11.89 -20.68 -0.98
C ASP A 260 -10.50 -21.07 -1.51
N ARG A 261 -10.39 -21.40 -2.80
CA ARG A 261 -9.16 -21.80 -3.50
C ARG A 261 -8.71 -20.81 -4.57
N VAL A 262 -9.07 -19.55 -4.40
CA VAL A 262 -8.55 -18.45 -5.24
C VAL A 262 -7.62 -17.58 -4.42
N TYR A 263 -6.51 -17.19 -5.04
CA TYR A 263 -5.47 -16.35 -4.46
C TYR A 263 -5.10 -15.25 -5.43
N THR A 264 -4.58 -14.14 -4.91
CA THR A 264 -4.02 -13.06 -5.73
C THR A 264 -2.52 -12.95 -5.49
N LEU A 265 -1.76 -12.94 -6.58
CA LEU A 265 -0.35 -12.57 -6.61
C LEU A 265 -0.26 -11.09 -6.96
N ILE A 266 0.51 -10.35 -6.17
CA ILE A 266 0.75 -8.92 -6.35
C ILE A 266 2.25 -8.70 -6.35
N HIS A 267 2.77 -8.23 -7.49
CA HIS A 267 4.18 -7.90 -7.65
C HIS A 267 4.48 -6.58 -6.96
N ASP A 268 5.22 -6.65 -5.86
CA ASP A 268 5.66 -5.49 -5.11
C ASP A 268 6.93 -4.92 -5.77
N ASN A 269 6.74 -4.00 -6.71
CA ASN A 269 7.83 -3.33 -7.41
C ASN A 269 8.77 -2.58 -6.45
N GLY A 270 10.06 -2.92 -6.46
CA GLY A 270 11.09 -2.22 -5.70
C GLY A 270 11.44 -0.86 -6.30
N PHE A 271 11.49 0.18 -5.47
CA PHE A 271 11.91 1.54 -5.86
C PHE A 271 12.83 2.18 -4.81
N SER A 272 13.81 2.97 -5.26
CA SER A 272 14.65 3.78 -4.36
C SER A 272 13.81 4.82 -3.62
N ASN A 273 12.90 5.50 -4.32
CA ASN A 273 11.84 6.34 -3.76
C ASN A 273 10.69 6.58 -4.77
N ILE A 274 9.54 7.05 -4.27
CA ILE A 274 8.35 7.42 -5.07
C ILE A 274 7.96 8.90 -4.89
N ALA A 275 8.96 9.78 -4.73
CA ALA A 275 8.76 11.20 -4.43
C ALA A 275 8.44 12.07 -5.66
N SER A 276 8.68 11.56 -6.88
CA SER A 276 8.44 12.29 -8.13
C SER A 276 7.43 11.57 -9.00
N LEU A 277 6.56 12.37 -9.63
CA LEU A 277 5.58 11.92 -10.63
C LEU A 277 6.25 11.51 -11.95
N MET A 278 7.43 12.05 -12.25
CA MET A 278 8.13 11.84 -13.52
C MET A 278 9.25 10.82 -13.40
N ASN A 279 9.48 10.07 -14.48
CA ASN A 279 10.62 9.16 -14.64
C ASN A 279 10.77 8.19 -13.45
N GLN A 280 9.72 7.42 -13.14
CA GLN A 280 9.75 6.42 -12.06
C GLN A 280 10.70 5.26 -12.40
N ASP A 281 10.87 4.96 -13.68
CA ASP A 281 11.75 3.89 -14.17
C ASP A 281 13.21 4.08 -13.75
N ALA A 282 13.70 5.32 -13.73
CA ALA A 282 15.06 5.63 -13.26
C ALA A 282 15.29 5.31 -11.77
N ARG A 283 14.22 5.07 -11.00
CA ARG A 283 14.28 4.71 -9.57
C ARG A 283 13.90 3.25 -9.31
N ARG A 284 13.65 2.48 -10.36
CA ARG A 284 13.27 1.07 -10.27
C ARG A 284 14.46 0.25 -9.77
N LEU A 285 14.21 -0.61 -8.78
CA LEU A 285 15.20 -1.52 -8.18
C LEU A 285 14.70 -2.98 -8.30
N PRO A 286 14.92 -3.65 -9.45
CA PRO A 286 14.47 -5.03 -9.68
C PRO A 286 14.93 -6.04 -8.65
N ASP A 287 16.13 -5.83 -8.08
CA ASP A 287 16.71 -6.70 -7.05
C ASP A 287 15.95 -6.62 -5.71
N GLU A 288 15.13 -5.58 -5.50
CA GLU A 288 14.33 -5.38 -4.29
C GLU A 288 12.85 -5.76 -4.47
N ASP A 289 12.51 -6.44 -5.57
CA ASP A 289 11.13 -6.86 -5.82
C ASP A 289 10.63 -7.86 -4.79
N GLY A 290 9.37 -7.69 -4.41
CA GLY A 290 8.61 -8.58 -3.55
C GLY A 290 7.42 -9.21 -4.26
N LEU A 291 6.89 -10.27 -3.65
CA LEU A 291 5.66 -10.91 -4.09
C LEU A 291 4.74 -11.03 -2.88
N SER A 292 3.64 -10.30 -2.89
CA SER A 292 2.55 -10.45 -1.94
C SER A 292 1.57 -11.49 -2.47
N VAL A 293 1.22 -12.45 -1.61
CA VAL A 293 0.29 -13.53 -1.92
C VAL A 293 -0.84 -13.47 -0.90
N THR A 294 -2.07 -13.38 -1.39
CA THR A 294 -3.26 -13.18 -0.55
C THR A 294 -4.34 -14.19 -0.87
N ARG A 295 -5.20 -14.52 0.10
CA ARG A 295 -6.41 -15.29 -0.14
C ARG A 295 -7.48 -14.41 -0.79
N GLY A 296 -8.20 -14.96 -1.77
CA GLY A 296 -9.25 -14.26 -2.49
C GLY A 296 -8.73 -13.28 -3.54
N PHE A 297 -9.61 -12.36 -3.91
CA PHE A 297 -9.38 -11.39 -4.98
C PHE A 297 -8.94 -10.04 -4.41
N VAL A 298 -7.81 -9.53 -4.91
CA VAL A 298 -7.37 -8.15 -4.65
C VAL A 298 -7.30 -7.40 -5.98
N GLY A 299 -8.15 -6.38 -6.10
CA GLY A 299 -8.29 -5.57 -7.31
C GLY A 299 -9.27 -6.15 -8.33
N ALA A 300 -9.57 -5.36 -9.37
CA ALA A 300 -10.52 -5.71 -10.42
C ALA A 300 -9.86 -5.88 -11.81
N TYR A 301 -8.55 -5.66 -11.91
CA TYR A 301 -7.82 -5.57 -13.18
C TYR A 301 -6.65 -6.57 -13.21
N PRO A 302 -6.90 -7.89 -13.21
CA PRO A 302 -5.82 -8.86 -13.31
C PRO A 302 -5.10 -8.73 -14.66
N ASN A 303 -3.77 -8.83 -14.63
CA ASN A 303 -2.93 -8.91 -15.82
C ASN A 303 -2.73 -10.36 -16.29
N ALA A 304 -2.88 -11.35 -15.39
CA ALA A 304 -2.90 -12.76 -15.77
C ALA A 304 -3.89 -13.56 -14.92
N LEU A 305 -4.39 -14.64 -15.52
CA LEU A 305 -5.20 -15.65 -14.85
C LEU A 305 -4.43 -16.97 -14.91
N TYR A 306 -4.27 -17.62 -13.77
CA TYR A 306 -3.61 -18.91 -13.66
C TYR A 306 -4.59 -19.94 -13.12
N ARG A 307 -4.50 -21.17 -13.66
CA ARG A 307 -5.19 -22.34 -13.12
C ARG A 307 -4.14 -23.40 -12.81
N VAL A 308 -4.08 -23.81 -11.55
CA VAL A 308 -3.01 -24.68 -11.06
C VAL A 308 -3.63 -25.85 -10.32
N GLU A 309 -3.33 -27.06 -10.75
CA GLU A 309 -3.70 -28.24 -9.96
C GLU A 309 -2.88 -28.25 -8.66
N ARG A 310 -3.49 -28.63 -7.55
CA ARG A 310 -2.84 -28.71 -6.24
C ARG A 310 -1.52 -29.48 -6.30
N SER A 311 -1.51 -30.61 -7.00
CA SER A 311 -0.32 -31.46 -7.19
C SER A 311 0.82 -30.78 -7.95
N SER A 312 0.49 -29.80 -8.81
CA SER A 312 1.44 -29.03 -9.63
C SER A 312 1.85 -27.70 -8.98
N LEU A 313 1.32 -27.36 -7.80
CA LEU A 313 1.66 -26.11 -7.13
C LEU A 313 3.15 -25.98 -6.76
N PRO A 314 3.86 -27.04 -6.32
CA PRO A 314 5.31 -26.95 -6.11
C PRO A 314 6.07 -26.55 -7.40
N ASP A 315 5.65 -27.08 -8.55
CA ASP A 315 6.25 -26.73 -9.85
C ASP A 315 5.91 -25.29 -10.25
N PHE A 316 4.70 -24.82 -9.94
CA PHE A 316 4.30 -23.43 -10.16
C PHE A 316 5.20 -22.46 -9.37
N VAL A 317 5.42 -22.74 -8.08
CA VAL A 317 6.30 -21.94 -7.21
C VAL A 317 7.74 -21.96 -7.72
N ALA A 318 8.26 -23.15 -8.04
CA ALA A 318 9.62 -23.30 -8.59
C ALA A 318 9.77 -22.58 -9.94
N GLY A 319 8.74 -22.65 -10.79
CA GLY A 319 8.70 -21.98 -12.09
C GLY A 319 8.82 -20.46 -11.95
N ILE A 320 8.05 -19.85 -11.03
CA ILE A 320 8.13 -18.42 -10.75
C ILE A 320 9.52 -18.04 -10.20
N ALA A 321 10.04 -18.81 -9.24
CA ALA A 321 11.34 -18.52 -8.63
C ALA A 321 12.52 -18.64 -9.61
N ALA A 322 12.36 -19.42 -10.69
CA ALA A 322 13.39 -19.69 -11.69
C ALA A 322 13.33 -18.79 -12.93
N LEU A 323 12.41 -17.80 -12.99
CA LEU A 323 12.30 -16.92 -14.15
C LEU A 323 13.56 -16.06 -14.30
N THR A 324 14.17 -16.07 -15.49
CA THR A 324 15.33 -15.23 -15.80
C THR A 324 15.19 -14.47 -17.12
N SER A 325 14.19 -14.80 -17.92
CA SER A 325 13.93 -14.20 -19.22
C SER A 325 12.45 -14.24 -19.58
N GLU A 326 12.06 -13.42 -20.56
CA GLU A 326 10.73 -13.46 -21.16
C GLU A 326 10.42 -14.88 -21.69
N GLN A 327 11.39 -15.56 -22.30
CA GLN A 327 11.18 -16.92 -22.82
C GLN A 327 10.89 -17.95 -21.71
N ASP A 328 11.46 -17.77 -20.52
CA ASP A 328 11.14 -18.60 -19.35
C ASP A 328 9.70 -18.35 -18.91
N TYR A 329 9.29 -17.08 -18.88
CA TYR A 329 7.92 -16.69 -18.54
C TYR A 329 6.92 -17.26 -19.52
N GLN A 330 7.20 -17.21 -20.82
CA GLN A 330 6.33 -17.81 -21.84
C GLN A 330 6.12 -19.31 -21.61
N ARG A 331 7.19 -20.06 -21.35
CA ARG A 331 7.09 -21.51 -21.05
C ARG A 331 6.32 -21.78 -19.77
N PHE A 332 6.49 -20.94 -18.75
CA PHE A 332 5.72 -21.02 -17.52
C PHE A 332 4.23 -20.73 -17.77
N ALA A 333 3.92 -19.66 -18.49
CA ALA A 333 2.56 -19.25 -18.82
C ALA A 333 1.86 -20.27 -19.75
N ASP A 334 2.57 -20.89 -20.69
CA ASP A 334 2.03 -21.96 -21.54
C ASP A 334 1.53 -23.16 -20.72
N ARG A 335 2.10 -23.40 -19.54
CA ARG A 335 1.70 -24.48 -18.64
C ARG A 335 0.55 -24.09 -17.71
N PHE A 336 0.54 -22.86 -17.19
CA PHE A 336 -0.34 -22.50 -16.06
C PHE A 336 -1.34 -21.38 -16.38
N ALA A 337 -1.09 -20.56 -17.39
CA ALA A 337 -1.92 -19.40 -17.68
C ALA A 337 -3.16 -19.78 -18.50
N VAL A 338 -4.28 -19.16 -18.16
CA VAL A 338 -5.51 -19.22 -18.95
C VAL A 338 -5.59 -17.94 -19.78
N ARG A 339 -4.90 -17.93 -20.93
CA ARG A 339 -4.90 -16.80 -21.88
C ARG A 339 -6.27 -16.67 -22.56
N ARG A 340 -6.56 -15.50 -23.14
CA ARG A 340 -7.80 -15.26 -23.91
C ARG A 340 -7.99 -16.22 -25.09
N THR A 341 -6.90 -16.77 -25.61
CA THR A 341 -6.89 -17.76 -26.70
C THR A 341 -7.16 -19.19 -26.22
N ASN A 342 -7.18 -19.44 -24.91
CA ASN A 342 -7.52 -20.75 -24.36
C ASN A 342 -9.01 -21.04 -24.60
N PRO A 343 -9.38 -22.22 -25.14
CA PRO A 343 -10.79 -22.56 -25.41
C PRO A 343 -11.67 -22.54 -24.16
N ASP A 344 -11.10 -22.76 -22.97
CA ASP A 344 -11.81 -22.73 -21.68
C ASP A 344 -11.77 -21.35 -21.01
N PHE A 345 -11.26 -20.30 -21.66
CA PHE A 345 -11.10 -18.97 -21.06
C PHE A 345 -12.38 -18.44 -20.43
N TRP A 346 -13.50 -18.48 -21.16
CA TRP A 346 -14.78 -17.98 -20.66
C TRP A 346 -15.33 -18.83 -19.52
N ARG A 347 -15.20 -20.17 -19.60
CA ARG A 347 -15.59 -21.05 -18.50
C ARG A 347 -14.80 -20.75 -17.23
N HIS A 348 -13.49 -20.52 -17.36
CA HIS A 348 -12.63 -20.13 -16.23
C HIS A 348 -13.03 -18.77 -15.67
N SER A 349 -13.27 -17.77 -16.53
CA SER A 349 -13.77 -16.46 -16.14
C SER A 349 -15.09 -16.52 -15.38
N ASP A 350 -16.07 -17.27 -15.87
CA ASP A 350 -17.37 -17.44 -15.21
C ASP A 350 -17.23 -18.10 -13.84
N GLN A 351 -16.28 -19.01 -13.68
CA GLN A 351 -15.97 -19.64 -12.40
C GLN A 351 -15.31 -18.66 -11.41
N LEU A 352 -14.40 -17.80 -11.88
CA LEU A 352 -13.81 -16.74 -11.04
C LEU A 352 -14.86 -15.73 -10.56
N HIS A 353 -15.78 -15.31 -11.43
CA HIS A 353 -16.87 -14.41 -11.03
C HIS A 353 -17.80 -15.07 -10.02
N ARG A 354 -18.20 -16.33 -10.23
CA ARG A 354 -18.99 -17.08 -9.23
C ARG A 354 -18.28 -17.18 -7.88
N ALA A 355 -16.97 -17.45 -7.89
CA ALA A 355 -16.15 -17.47 -6.67
C ALA A 355 -16.09 -16.09 -5.99
N SER A 356 -16.00 -15.00 -6.76
CA SER A 356 -16.00 -13.64 -6.25
C SER A 356 -17.34 -13.26 -5.62
N ASP A 357 -18.44 -13.55 -6.33
CA ASP A 357 -19.82 -13.29 -5.88
C ASP A 357 -20.12 -14.02 -4.57
N ALA A 358 -19.68 -15.27 -4.43
CA ALA A 358 -19.91 -16.04 -3.22
C ALA A 358 -19.09 -15.54 -2.03
N ARG A 359 -17.85 -15.10 -2.27
CA ARG A 359 -16.95 -14.60 -1.22
C ARG A 359 -17.33 -13.20 -0.72
N ALA A 360 -17.77 -12.32 -1.61
CA ALA A 360 -18.04 -10.92 -1.31
C ALA A 360 -19.29 -10.41 -2.03
N PRO A 361 -20.50 -10.92 -1.72
CA PRO A 361 -21.71 -10.69 -2.51
C PRO A 361 -22.16 -9.22 -2.62
N VAL A 362 -21.65 -8.35 -1.74
CA VAL A 362 -21.94 -6.90 -1.76
C VAL A 362 -20.93 -6.12 -2.59
N GLU A 363 -19.66 -6.55 -2.57
CA GLU A 363 -18.54 -5.84 -3.18
C GLU A 363 -18.14 -6.42 -4.55
N ALA A 364 -18.58 -7.64 -4.83
CA ALA A 364 -18.29 -8.33 -6.07
C ALA A 364 -18.82 -7.53 -7.27
N GLY A 365 -17.99 -7.50 -8.30
CA GLY A 365 -18.27 -6.86 -9.57
C GLY A 365 -17.56 -7.62 -10.69
N LEU A 366 -17.56 -7.03 -11.88
CA LEU A 366 -16.87 -7.62 -13.03
C LEU A 366 -15.37 -7.39 -12.95
N PHE A 367 -14.60 -8.42 -13.26
CA PHE A 367 -13.18 -8.29 -13.52
C PHE A 367 -12.97 -7.70 -14.92
N ASP A 368 -12.23 -6.59 -15.00
CA ASP A 368 -11.86 -5.99 -16.27
C ASP A 368 -10.60 -6.66 -16.82
N TYR A 369 -10.80 -7.40 -17.91
CA TYR A 369 -9.73 -8.13 -18.58
C TYR A 369 -8.95 -7.33 -19.62
N ASN A 370 -9.24 -6.03 -19.83
CA ASN A 370 -8.54 -5.20 -20.81
C ASN A 370 -7.02 -5.16 -20.63
N ARG A 371 -6.52 -5.52 -19.44
CA ARG A 371 -5.10 -5.56 -19.10
C ARG A 371 -4.49 -6.96 -19.09
N LEU A 372 -5.24 -7.98 -19.51
CA LEU A 372 -4.69 -9.33 -19.63
C LEU A 372 -3.56 -9.36 -20.65
N GLU A 373 -2.41 -9.83 -20.19
CA GLU A 373 -1.24 -10.09 -21.00
C GLU A 373 -1.48 -11.38 -21.79
N ASN A 374 -1.06 -11.38 -23.06
CA ASN A 374 -1.09 -12.57 -23.94
C ASN A 374 0.33 -13.06 -24.26
N ARG A 375 1.33 -12.62 -23.50
CA ARG A 375 2.74 -12.93 -23.76
C ARG A 375 3.10 -14.36 -23.39
#